data_AF-A0A081CAG1-F1
#
_entry.id   AF-A0A081CAG1-F1
#
_cell.length_a   1.000
_cell.length_b   1.000
_cell.length_c   1.000
_cell.angle_alpha   90.00
_cell.angle_beta   90.00
_cell.angle_gamma   90.00
#
_symmetry.space_group_name_H-M   'P 1'
#
loop_
_entity.id
_entity.type
_entity.pdbx_description
1 polymer ?
#
loop_
_entity_poly.entity_id
_entity_poly.type
_entity_poly.pdbx_seq_one_letter_code
_entity_poly.pdbx_strand_id
1 'polypeptide(L)'
;MRSSQNGLLFGPFADLLPNQTLVNWERASVKNDFGEPVEGMESPYGRAQVVFAYDTARLSAPPKTMGELFDWIRQYPGKFAYPAPPDFSCSRF
;
A
#
# COMPACT_ATOMS: atom_id res chain seq x y z
N MET A 1 9.96 -3.42 -10.93
CA MET A 1 11.38 -3.19 -10.60
C MET A 1 12.32 -3.35 -11.81
N ARG A 2 12.04 -2.68 -12.95
CA ARG A 2 12.86 -2.81 -14.18
C ARG A 2 14.18 -2.03 -14.11
N SER A 3 14.20 -0.91 -13.39
CA SER A 3 15.40 -0.10 -13.21
C SER A 3 16.50 -0.85 -12.45
N SER A 4 16.14 -1.64 -11.43
CA SER A 4 17.09 -2.50 -10.71
C SER A 4 17.68 -3.57 -11.65
N GLN A 5 16.82 -4.30 -12.37
CA GLN A 5 17.23 -5.34 -13.32
C GLN A 5 18.14 -4.83 -14.45
N ASN A 6 18.00 -3.55 -14.81
CA ASN A 6 18.78 -2.91 -15.86
C ASN A 6 19.99 -2.12 -15.34
N GLY A 7 20.31 -2.20 -14.03
CA GLY A 7 21.45 -1.49 -13.44
C GLY A 7 21.33 0.03 -13.48
N LEU A 8 20.11 0.57 -13.51
CA LEU A 8 19.83 2.01 -13.60
C LEU A 8 19.70 2.69 -12.22
N LEU A 9 19.76 1.92 -11.14
CA LEU A 9 19.73 2.44 -9.78
C LEU A 9 21.15 2.73 -9.30
N PHE A 10 21.32 3.88 -8.64
CA PHE A 10 22.52 4.13 -7.86
C PHE A 10 22.53 3.15 -6.68
N GLY A 11 23.72 2.62 -6.35
CA GLY A 11 23.95 1.53 -5.39
C GLY A 11 23.30 1.71 -4.01
N PRO A 12 23.54 0.77 -3.07
CA PRO A 12 22.89 0.85 -1.77
C PRO A 12 23.32 2.12 -1.05
N PHE A 13 22.40 3.06 -0.90
CA PHE A 13 22.64 4.37 -0.31
C PHE A 13 21.87 4.57 0.98
N ALA A 14 20.80 3.80 1.20
CA ALA A 14 19.91 3.99 2.33
C ALA A 14 20.66 3.87 3.67
N ASP A 15 21.62 2.95 3.75
CA ASP A 15 22.43 2.72 4.96
C ASP A 15 23.46 3.81 5.24
N LEU A 16 23.75 4.66 4.26
CA LEU A 16 24.61 5.83 4.43
C LEU A 16 23.86 7.03 5.03
N LEU A 17 22.52 6.97 5.07
CA LEU A 17 21.71 8.06 5.60
C LEU A 17 21.75 8.04 7.14
N PRO A 18 22.02 9.19 7.80
CA PRO A 18 22.15 9.24 9.26
C PRO A 18 20.87 8.84 9.99
N ASN A 19 19.71 9.11 9.36
CA ASN A 19 18.39 8.82 9.94
C ASN A 19 17.87 7.43 9.61
N GLN A 20 18.63 6.58 8.91
CA GLN A 20 18.25 5.20 8.60
C GLN A 20 17.93 4.40 9.86
N THR A 21 18.58 4.75 10.97
CA THR A 21 18.37 4.17 12.31
C THR A 21 16.95 4.39 12.84
N LEU A 22 16.20 5.38 12.32
CA LEU A 22 14.82 5.68 12.71
C LEU A 22 13.79 4.89 11.87
N VAL A 23 14.23 4.21 10.81
CA VAL A 23 13.37 3.43 9.94
C VAL A 23 13.13 2.06 10.56
N ASN A 24 11.86 1.67 10.69
CA ASN A 24 11.51 0.33 11.13
C ASN A 24 11.63 -0.68 9.99
N TRP A 25 12.84 -1.19 9.80
CA TRP A 25 13.15 -2.21 8.80
C TRP A 25 12.45 -3.54 9.06
N GLU A 26 12.03 -3.87 10.27
CA GLU A 26 11.29 -5.13 10.51
C GLU A 26 9.92 -5.19 9.83
N ARG A 27 9.39 -4.05 9.34
CA ARG A 27 8.14 -4.04 8.57
C ARG A 27 8.37 -4.55 7.16
N ALA A 28 7.66 -5.61 6.79
CA ALA A 28 7.70 -6.17 5.43
C ALA A 28 7.37 -5.16 4.33
N SER A 29 6.48 -4.19 4.60
CA SER A 29 6.12 -3.11 3.67
C SER A 29 7.20 -2.02 3.52
N VAL A 30 8.29 -2.11 4.28
CA VAL A 30 9.46 -1.22 4.20
C VAL A 30 10.66 -1.98 3.67
N LYS A 31 10.84 -3.24 4.10
CA LYS A 31 11.86 -4.17 3.57
C LYS A 31 11.65 -4.50 2.08
N ASN A 32 10.43 -4.38 1.57
CA ASN A 32 10.08 -4.75 0.20
C ASN A 32 9.25 -3.65 -0.47
N ASP A 33 9.50 -3.44 -1.76
CA ASP A 33 8.68 -2.60 -2.65
C ASP A 33 8.12 -3.45 -3.81
N PHE A 34 6.82 -3.32 -4.07
CA PHE A 34 6.07 -4.19 -5.00
C PHE A 34 6.31 -5.70 -4.84
N GLY A 35 6.66 -6.16 -3.63
CA GLY A 35 6.91 -7.58 -3.32
C GLY A 35 8.36 -8.04 -3.53
N GLU A 36 9.25 -7.15 -3.95
CA GLU A 36 10.68 -7.42 -4.13
C GLU A 36 11.49 -6.72 -3.03
N PRO A 37 12.59 -7.32 -2.52
CA PRO A 37 13.45 -6.68 -1.53
C PRO A 37 14.07 -5.37 -2.05
N VAL A 38 14.15 -4.36 -1.19
CA VAL A 38 14.71 -3.04 -1.57
C VAL A 38 16.24 -2.99 -1.57
N GLU A 39 16.89 -3.91 -0.84
CA GLU A 39 18.37 -4.08 -0.80
C GLU A 39 19.18 -2.80 -0.54
N GLY A 40 18.61 -1.84 0.19
CA GLY A 40 19.25 -0.54 0.47
C GLY A 40 19.30 0.42 -0.72
N MET A 41 18.68 0.06 -1.84
CA MET A 41 18.63 0.85 -3.09
C MET A 41 17.61 1.98 -3.06
N GLU A 42 16.84 2.10 -1.97
CA GLU A 42 15.86 3.16 -1.74
C GLU A 42 15.66 3.44 -0.25
N SER A 43 15.23 4.66 0.07
CA SER A 43 14.86 5.08 1.42
C SER A 43 13.36 5.37 1.48
N PRO A 44 12.64 4.86 2.48
CA PRO A 44 11.21 5.09 2.59
C PRO A 44 10.91 6.56 2.88
N TYR A 45 10.00 7.16 2.12
CA TYR A 45 9.54 8.54 2.31
C TYR A 45 8.05 8.63 2.68
N GLY A 46 7.22 7.80 2.05
CA GLY A 46 5.77 7.81 2.25
C GLY A 46 5.15 6.44 2.01
N ARG A 47 3.88 6.29 2.39
CA ARG A 47 3.12 5.04 2.22
C ARG A 47 1.81 5.32 1.50
N ALA A 48 1.52 4.52 0.49
CA ALA A 48 0.19 4.45 -0.09
C ALA A 48 -0.69 3.49 0.72
N GLN A 49 -1.93 3.88 0.97
CA GLN A 49 -2.92 3.05 1.66
C GLN A 49 -4.26 3.14 0.95
N VAL A 50 -4.91 1.99 0.75
CA VAL A 50 -6.31 1.94 0.30
C VAL A 50 -7.20 2.10 1.52
N VAL A 51 -8.14 3.04 1.45
CA VAL A 51 -9.10 3.32 2.51
C VAL A 51 -10.50 3.16 1.94
N PHE A 52 -11.34 2.40 2.63
CA PHE A 52 -12.77 2.30 2.33
C PHE A 52 -13.54 3.25 3.25
N ALA A 53 -14.25 4.19 2.66
CA ALA A 53 -15.17 5.07 3.38
C ALA A 53 -16.58 4.47 3.38
N TYR A 54 -17.35 4.73 4.44
CA TYR A 54 -18.73 4.28 4.57
C TYR A 54 -19.60 5.35 5.25
N ASP A 55 -20.91 5.28 5.03
CA ASP A 55 -21.90 6.14 5.67
C ASP A 55 -22.32 5.55 7.02
N THR A 56 -21.96 6.21 8.12
CA THR A 56 -22.24 5.77 9.50
C THR A 56 -23.73 5.80 9.84
N ALA A 57 -24.54 6.62 9.16
CA ALA A 57 -25.99 6.62 9.35
C ALA A 57 -26.66 5.39 8.72
N ARG A 58 -25.97 4.71 7.80
CA ARG A 58 -26.48 3.55 7.06
C ARG A 58 -25.83 2.22 7.49
N LEU A 59 -24.64 2.28 8.07
CA LEU A 59 -23.88 1.10 8.48
C LEU A 59 -23.19 1.37 9.82
N SER A 60 -23.82 0.94 10.91
CA SER A 60 -23.29 1.14 12.27
C SER A 60 -22.09 0.22 12.58
N ALA A 61 -22.06 -0.97 11.99
CA ALA A 61 -21.01 -1.97 12.16
C ALA A 61 -20.41 -2.35 10.78
N PRO A 62 -19.42 -1.60 10.28
CA PRO A 62 -18.78 -1.92 9.01
C PRO A 62 -17.85 -3.14 9.14
N PRO A 63 -17.67 -3.93 8.06
CA PRO A 63 -16.68 -5.00 8.03
C PRO A 63 -15.28 -4.47 8.34
N LYS A 64 -14.52 -5.21 9.13
CA LYS A 64 -13.18 -4.85 9.61
C LYS A 64 -12.08 -5.69 8.99
N THR A 65 -12.45 -6.78 8.32
CA THR A 65 -11.52 -7.64 7.59
C THR A 65 -11.93 -7.75 6.12
N MET A 66 -11.00 -8.15 5.26
CA MET A 66 -11.31 -8.40 3.85
C MET A 66 -12.31 -9.55 3.67
N GLY A 67 -12.27 -10.57 4.54
CA GLY A 67 -13.24 -11.67 4.52
C GLY A 67 -14.66 -11.18 4.84
N GLU A 68 -14.80 -10.43 5.94
CA GLU A 68 -16.09 -9.81 6.31
C GLU A 68 -16.62 -8.87 5.22
N LEU A 69 -15.74 -8.09 4.60
CA LEU A 69 -16.12 -7.21 3.50
C LEU A 69 -16.66 -8.01 2.31
N PHE A 70 -16.02 -9.12 1.97
CA PHE A 70 -16.42 -9.96 0.85
C PHE A 70 -17.78 -10.62 1.08
N ASP A 71 -18.02 -11.12 2.30
CA ASP A 71 -19.31 -11.69 2.67
C ASP A 71 -20.41 -10.61 2.69
N TRP A 72 -20.10 -9.42 3.21
CA TRP A 72 -21.01 -8.28 3.20
C TRP A 72 -21.40 -7.86 1.77
N ILE A 73 -20.44 -7.78 0.84
CA ILE A 73 -20.71 -7.42 -0.56
C ILE A 73 -21.68 -8.42 -1.21
N ARG A 74 -21.51 -9.72 -0.93
CA ARG A 74 -22.41 -10.76 -1.46
C ARG A 74 -23.81 -10.68 -0.88
N GLN A 75 -23.92 -10.33 0.40
CA GLN A 75 -25.21 -10.15 1.07
C GLN A 75 -25.96 -8.89 0.59
N TYR A 76 -25.22 -7.83 0.23
CA TYR A 76 -25.77 -6.53 -0.15
C TYR A 76 -25.33 -6.08 -1.56
N PRO A 77 -25.84 -6.73 -2.62
CA PRO A 77 -25.45 -6.42 -3.99
C PRO A 77 -25.77 -4.95 -4.35
N GLY A 78 -24.83 -4.28 -5.03
CA GLY A 78 -24.95 -2.89 -5.45
C GLY A 78 -24.72 -1.84 -4.35
N LYS A 79 -24.30 -2.25 -3.14
CA LYS A 79 -23.98 -1.32 -2.03
C LYS A 79 -22.49 -1.04 -1.85
N PHE A 80 -21.63 -1.68 -2.65
CA PHE A 80 -20.19 -1.47 -2.67
C PHE A 80 -19.75 -0.97 -4.04
N ALA A 81 -18.83 0.00 -4.05
CA ALA A 81 -18.21 0.53 -5.24
C ALA A 81 -16.73 0.77 -4.98
N TYR A 82 -15.90 0.52 -5.98
CA TYR A 82 -14.48 0.82 -5.99
C TYR A 82 -14.07 1.18 -7.42
N PRO A 83 -13.02 2.00 -7.60
CA PRO A 83 -12.46 2.24 -8.93
C PRO A 83 -11.91 0.92 -9.47
N ALA A 84 -12.46 0.45 -10.60
CA ALA A 84 -12.01 -0.78 -11.22
C ALA A 84 -10.63 -0.58 -11.87
N PRO A 85 -9.61 -1.41 -11.56
CA PRO A 85 -8.35 -1.34 -12.28
C PRO A 85 -8.56 -1.46 -13.81
N PRO A 86 -7.89 -0.66 -14.66
CA PRO A 86 -6.74 0.22 -14.37
C PRO A 86 -7.12 1.68 -14.03
N ASP A 87 -8.39 1.97 -13.75
CA ASP A 87 -8.85 3.33 -13.47
C ASP A 87 -8.11 3.92 -12.25
N PHE A 88 -7.30 4.94 -12.51
CA PHE A 88 -6.41 5.59 -11.55
C PHE A 88 -6.94 6.97 -11.14
N SER A 89 -8.25 7.21 -11.27
CA SER A 89 -8.90 8.50 -11.00
C SER A 89 -8.93 8.93 -9.52
N CYS A 90 -8.56 8.06 -8.57
CA CYS A 90 -8.34 8.48 -7.19
C CYS A 90 -7.01 9.24 -7.06
N SER A 91 -7.11 10.56 -6.90
CA SER A 91 -5.99 11.51 -6.78
C SER A 91 -4.90 11.05 -5.82
N ARG A 92 -3.65 11.07 -6.30
CA ARG A 92 -2.43 10.93 -5.51
C ARG A 92 -1.97 12.31 -5.03
N PHE A 93 -1.94 12.52 -3.72
CA PHE A 93 -1.05 13.50 -3.07
C PHE A 93 -0.12 12.74 -2.15
#